data_AF-A0A6G2D8C6-F1
#
_entry.id   AF-A0A6G2D8C6-F1
#
_cell.length_a   1.000
_cell.length_b   1.000
_cell.length_c   1.000
_cell.angle_alpha   90.00
_cell.angle_beta   90.00
_cell.angle_gamma   90.00
#
_symmetry.space_group_name_H-M   'P 1'
#
loop_
_entity.id
_entity.type
_entity.pdbx_description
1 polymer ?
#
loop_
_entity_poly.entity_id
_entity_poly.type
_entity_poly.pdbx_seq_one_letter_code
_entity_poly.pdbx_strand_id
1 'polypeptide(L)' 'MGKYFGTDGVRGEANLELTPELAFKLGRFGGYVLSQHETEAPKVFVGRDTRISGEMLESALVAGLLSVGIHVYKLGV' A
#
# COMPACT_ATOMS: atom_id res chain seq x y z
N MET A 1 -13.09 8.39 -15.34
CA MET A 1 -11.76 7.82 -15.05
C MET A 1 -11.36 8.28 -13.65
N GLY A 2 -11.08 7.38 -12.72
CA GLY A 2 -10.73 7.75 -11.34
C GLY A 2 -9.38 8.47 -11.29
N LYS A 3 -9.25 9.49 -10.42
CA LYS A 3 -8.02 10.31 -10.29
C LYS A 3 -6.77 9.51 -9.89
N TYR A 4 -6.95 8.37 -9.21
CA TYR A 4 -5.85 7.52 -8.72
C TYR A 4 -6.01 6.06 -9.13
N PHE A 5 -7.20 5.46 -8.93
CA PHE A 5 -7.48 4.07 -9.31
C PHE A 5 -7.93 3.97 -10.77
N GLY A 6 -7.17 3.21 -11.57
CA GLY A 6 -7.56 2.73 -12.89
C GLY A 6 -8.26 1.37 -12.81
N THR A 7 -8.26 0.62 -13.92
CA THR A 7 -8.88 -0.72 -14.00
C THR A 7 -8.31 -1.71 -12.99
N ASP A 8 -6.98 -1.69 -12.82
CA ASP A 8 -6.23 -2.67 -12.02
C ASP A 8 -5.41 -1.99 -10.90
N GLY A 9 -6.01 -1.00 -10.24
CA GLY A 9 -5.36 -0.27 -9.14
C GLY A 9 -4.62 1.00 -9.57
N VAL A 10 -3.67 1.43 -8.74
CA VAL A 10 -2.88 2.65 -8.94
C VAL A 10 -1.56 2.27 -9.61
N ARG A 11 -1.30 2.85 -10.79
CA ARG A 11 -0.08 2.61 -11.58
C ARG A 11 0.52 3.94 -12.02
N GLY A 12 1.82 3.94 -12.28
CA GLY A 12 2.55 5.08 -12.79
C GLY A 12 4.05 4.82 -12.80
N GLU A 13 4.81 5.72 -13.41
CA GLU A 13 6.27 5.68 -13.35
C GLU A 13 6.76 5.82 -11.90
N ALA A 14 7.60 4.88 -11.48
CA ALA A 14 8.07 4.82 -10.10
C ALA A 14 8.93 6.05 -9.76
N ASN A 15 8.70 6.62 -8.58
CA ASN A 15 9.38 7.84 -8.10
C ASN A 15 9.09 9.13 -8.90
N LEU A 16 8.13 9.10 -9.83
CA LEU A 16 7.64 10.29 -10.54
C LEU A 16 6.13 10.43 -10.34
N GLU A 17 5.37 9.45 -10.80
CA GLU A 17 3.91 9.41 -10.66
C GLU A 17 3.49 8.54 -9.47
N LEU A 18 4.13 7.37 -9.34
CA LEU A 18 3.97 6.47 -8.20
C LEU A 18 5.13 6.67 -7.24
N THR A 19 4.99 7.67 -6.37
CA THR A 19 6.01 8.05 -5.38
C THR A 19 5.84 7.29 -4.06
N PRO A 20 6.89 7.22 -3.21
CA PRO A 20 6.78 6.68 -1.87
C PRO A 20 5.72 7.38 -1.01
N GLU A 21 5.54 8.69 -1.15
CA GLU A 21 4.51 9.46 -0.43
C GLU A 21 3.11 9.03 -0.85
N LEU A 22 2.91 8.73 -2.14
CA LEU A 22 1.65 8.19 -2.63
C LEU A 22 1.43 6.77 -2.09
N ALA A 23 2.44 5.90 -2.14
CA ALA A 23 2.36 4.55 -1.59
C ALA A 23 2.04 4.54 -0.09
N PHE A 24 2.67 5.42 0.70
CA PHE A 24 2.37 5.61 2.11
C PHE A 24 0.92 6.05 2.33
N LYS A 25 0.44 7.04 1.56
CA LYS A 25 -0.96 7.50 1.62
C LYS A 25 -1.93 6.39 1.26
N LEU A 26 -1.64 5.59 0.25
CA LEU A 26 -2.46 4.43 -0.12
C LEU A 26 -2.51 3.40 1.02
N GLY A 27 -1.38 3.10 1.67
CA GLY A 27 -1.34 2.19 2.81
C GLY A 27 -2.14 2.74 4.00
N ARG A 28 -1.97 4.03 4.31
CA ARG A 28 -2.66 4.69 5.43
C ARG A 28 -4.16 4.79 5.22
N PHE A 29 -4.59 5.30 4.06
CA PHE A 29 -6.02 5.47 3.76
C PHE A 29 -6.69 4.14 3.47
N GLY A 30 -6.04 3.24 2.73
CA GLY A 30 -6.52 1.89 2.49
C GLY A 30 -6.66 1.11 3.79
N GLY A 31 -5.64 1.14 4.65
CA GLY A 31 -5.68 0.52 5.98
C GLY A 31 -6.82 1.06 6.85
N TYR A 32 -7.01 2.38 6.89
CA TYR A 32 -8.12 3.00 7.65
C TYR A 32 -9.50 2.56 7.14
N VAL A 33 -9.68 2.45 5.83
CA VAL A 33 -10.94 1.95 5.25
C VAL A 33 -11.16 0.50 5.63
N LEU A 34 -10.13 -0.36 5.49
CA LEU A 34 -10.21 -1.76 5.88
C LEU A 34 -10.53 -1.93 7.38
N SER A 35 -9.98 -1.07 8.24
CA SER A 35 -10.24 -1.12 9.68
C SER A 35 -11.67 -0.76 10.06
N GLN A 36 -12.46 -0.15 9.18
CA GLN A 36 -13.89 0.08 9.45
C GLN A 36 -14.75 -1.18 9.30
N HIS A 37 -14.20 -2.24 8.70
CA HIS A 37 -14.93 -3.47 8.39
C HIS A 37 -14.55 -4.64 9.31
N GLU A 38 -13.69 -4.42 10.30
CA GLU A 38 -13.23 -5.43 11.25
C GLU A 38 -13.40 -4.95 12.69
N THR A 39 -13.68 -5.88 13.60
CA THR A 39 -13.75 -5.60 15.05
C THR A 39 -12.39 -5.69 15.74
N GLU A 40 -11.47 -6.48 15.17
CA GLU A 40 -10.08 -6.59 15.60
C GLU A 40 -9.14 -5.87 14.63
N ALA A 41 -7.85 -5.80 14.97
CA ALA A 41 -6.84 -5.24 14.06
C ALA A 41 -6.80 -6.04 12.73
N PRO A 42 -7.09 -5.42 11.57
CA PRO A 42 -7.13 -6.15 10.31
C PRO A 42 -5.74 -6.67 9.93
N LYS A 43 -5.73 -7.81 9.23
CA LYS A 43 -4.51 -8.48 8.76
C LYS A 43 -4.36 -8.26 7.25
N VAL A 44 -3.22 -7.75 6.82
CA VAL A 44 -2.95 -7.48 5.39
C VAL A 44 -1.65 -8.17 4.98
N PHE A 45 -1.71 -8.88 3.86
CA PHE A 45 -0.54 -9.46 3.20
C PHE A 45 -0.03 -8.51 2.12
N VAL A 46 1.28 -8.25 2.10
CA VAL A 46 1.94 -7.38 1.12
C VAL A 46 3.00 -8.19 0.38
N GLY A 47 2.89 -8.24 -0.95
CA GLY A 47 3.89 -8.83 -1.84
C GLY A 47 4.24 -7.87 -2.96
N ARG A 48 5.36 -8.12 -3.64
CA ARG A 48 5.84 -7.32 -4.78
C ARG A 48 6.39 -8.24 -5.89
N ASP A 49 6.60 -7.69 -7.07
CA ASP A 49 7.37 -8.36 -8.12
C ASP A 49 8.88 -8.04 -8.00
N THR A 50 9.66 -8.42 -9.02
CA THR A 50 11.13 -8.25 -9.05
C THR A 50 11.58 -6.82 -9.42
N ARG A 51 10.68 -5.85 -9.57
CA ARG A 51 11.07 -4.48 -9.95
C ARG A 51 11.93 -3.83 -8.88
N ILE A 52 12.97 -3.12 -9.30
CA ILE A 52 13.89 -2.40 -8.41
C ILE A 52 13.19 -1.39 -7.49
N SER A 53 12.10 -0.76 -7.95
CA SER A 53 11.31 0.17 -7.14
C SER A 53 10.47 -0.52 -6.06
N GLY A 54 10.33 -1.84 -6.11
CA GLY A 54 9.44 -2.61 -5.26
C GLY A 54 9.80 -2.53 -3.78
N GLU A 55 11.10 -2.53 -3.42
CA GLU A 55 11.52 -2.42 -2.01
C GLU A 55 11.15 -1.08 -1.39
N MET A 56 11.34 0.00 -2.14
CA MET A 56 11.00 1.37 -1.73
C MET A 56 9.48 1.51 -1.55
N LEU A 57 8.71 1.05 -2.53
CA LEU A 57 7.25 1.16 -2.51
C LEU A 57 6.61 0.24 -1.46
N GLU A 58 7.11 -0.99 -1.29
CA GLU A 58 6.70 -1.89 -0.22
C GLU A 58 6.92 -1.22 1.14
N SER A 59 8.12 -0.71 1.39
CA SER A 59 8.45 -0.10 2.68
C SER A 59 7.52 1.08 3.01
N ALA A 60 7.23 1.94 2.03
CA ALA A 60 6.32 3.06 2.20
C ALA A 60 4.86 2.61 2.44
N LEU A 61 4.37 1.63 1.67
CA LEU A 61 3.02 1.08 1.84
C LEU A 61 2.85 0.43 3.22
N VAL A 62 3.82 -0.39 3.64
CA VAL A 62 3.84 -1.05 4.94
C VAL A 62 3.85 -0.03 6.08
N ALA A 63 4.66 1.03 5.98
CA ALA A 63 4.66 2.10 6.97
C ALA A 63 3.27 2.78 7.07
N GLY A 64 2.60 3.00 5.93
CA GLY A 64 1.24 3.55 5.88
C GLY A 64 0.23 2.65 6.61
N LEU A 65 0.23 1.36 6.31
CA LEU A 65 -0.67 0.36 6.93
C LEU A 65 -0.44 0.26 8.44
N LEU A 66 0.81 0.15 8.89
CA LEU A 66 1.16 0.08 10.31
C LEU A 66 0.73 1.34 11.07
N SER A 67 0.79 2.51 10.42
CA SER A 67 0.41 3.79 11.06
C SER A 67 -1.06 3.90 11.47
N VAL A 68 -1.91 3.00 10.98
CA VAL A 68 -3.35 2.93 11.30
C VAL A 68 -3.75 1.62 11.97
N GLY A 69 -2.78 0.89 12.54
CA GLY A 69 -3.03 -0.30 13.36
C GLY A 69 -3.27 -1.59 12.58
N ILE A 70 -2.91 -1.65 11.30
CA ILE A 70 -2.97 -2.90 10.51
C ILE A 70 -1.83 -3.83 10.91
N HIS A 71 -2.12 -5.13 11.03
CA HIS A 71 -1.11 -6.17 11.14
C HIS A 71 -0.64 -6.58 9.74
N VAL A 72 0.64 -6.34 9.44
CA VAL A 72 1.19 -6.53 8.09
C VAL A 72 2.08 -7.78 8.02
N TYR A 73 1.81 -8.62 7.02
CA TYR A 73 2.62 -9.80 6.68
C TYR A 73 3.29 -9.57 5.33
N LYS A 74 4.62 -9.45 5.31
CA LYS A 74 5.38 -9.32 4.06
C LYS A 74 5.64 -10.70 3.45
N LEU A 75 5.20 -10.90 2.22
CA LEU A 75 5.39 -12.14 1.47
C LEU A 75 6.72 -12.16 0.68
N GLY A 76 7.29 -10.99 0.41
CA GLY A 76 8.48 -10.86 -0.41
C GLY A 76 8.16 -10.75 -1.90
N VAL A 77 9.03 -11.37 -2.70
CA VAL A 77 8.95 -11.45 -4.17
C VAL A 77 8.30 -12.75 -4.58
#